data_AF-M9SL36-F1
#
_entry.id   AF-M9SL36-F1
#
_cell.length_a   1.000
_cell.length_b   1.000
_cell.length_c   1.000
_cell.angle_alpha   90.00
_cell.angle_beta   90.00
_cell.angle_gamma   90.00
#
_symmetry.space_group_name_H-M   'P 1'
#
loop_
_entity.id
_entity.type
_entity.pdbx_description
1 polymer ?
#
loop_
_entity_poly.entity_id
_entity_poly.type
_entity_poly.pdbx_seq_one_letter_code
_entity_poly.pdbx_strand_id
1 'polypeptide(L)'
;MADEISGSAPERDPAAQKKFDAAMRAMDGGDFKKAFSAFKKYTDEFPNDAEGWYCRAECGNYASGMFGAKVKDEEIMDAYNKAIELDGDRADYYQSYGLFCISISKYDEAEKAYNEAAQIDESLSASLYSEFAIEYYNNIMGNHGDILEDPKARAPYAKKALEYMLKALDMSPEEAKSLL
;
A
#
# COMPACT_ATOMS: atom_id res chain seq x y z
N MET A 1 -36.67 0.97 -0.30
CA MET A 1 -36.01 1.22 -1.58
C MET A 1 -34.54 1.25 -1.29
N ALA A 2 -33.82 0.28 -1.81
CA ALA A 2 -32.37 0.27 -1.78
C ALA A 2 -31.89 1.31 -2.79
N ASP A 3 -31.12 2.29 -2.34
CA ASP A 3 -30.23 3.03 -3.23
C ASP A 3 -28.82 2.53 -2.91
N GLU A 4 -28.35 1.63 -3.77
CA GLU A 4 -26.94 1.29 -3.91
C GLU A 4 -26.21 2.57 -4.30
N ILE A 5 -25.60 3.26 -3.35
CA ILE A 5 -24.47 4.15 -3.65
C ILE A 5 -23.25 3.24 -3.83
N SER A 6 -23.31 2.44 -4.89
CA SER A 6 -22.11 1.94 -5.56
C SER A 6 -21.48 3.17 -6.19
N GLY A 7 -20.56 3.80 -5.46
CA GLY A 7 -19.74 4.90 -5.95
C GLY A 7 -18.81 4.37 -7.03
N SER A 8 -19.32 4.12 -8.23
CA SER A 8 -18.47 3.93 -9.40
C SER A 8 -17.67 5.22 -9.57
N ALA A 9 -16.34 5.11 -9.60
CA ALA A 9 -15.47 6.22 -9.95
C ALA A 9 -16.03 6.93 -11.20
N PRO A 10 -16.03 8.28 -11.24
CA PRO A 10 -16.59 9.02 -12.35
C PRO A 10 -16.04 8.47 -13.67
N GLU A 11 -16.95 8.14 -14.59
CA GLU A 11 -16.59 7.49 -15.85
C GLU A 11 -15.60 8.37 -16.61
N ARG A 12 -14.44 7.80 -16.95
CA ARG A 12 -13.40 8.48 -17.72
C ARG A 12 -13.96 8.93 -19.06
N ASP A 13 -13.53 10.09 -19.56
CA ASP A 13 -13.82 10.44 -20.94
C ASP A 13 -13.22 9.40 -21.91
N PRO A 14 -13.77 9.22 -23.13
CA PRO A 14 -13.31 8.16 -24.03
C PRO A 14 -11.82 8.22 -24.41
N ALA A 15 -11.22 9.42 -24.45
CA ALA A 15 -9.80 9.58 -24.75
C ALA A 15 -8.93 9.17 -23.55
N ALA A 16 -9.35 9.54 -22.33
CA ALA A 16 -8.74 9.08 -21.09
C ALA A 16 -8.86 7.56 -20.97
N GLN A 17 -10.05 6.99 -21.11
CA GLN A 17 -10.27 5.54 -21.01
C GLN A 17 -9.39 4.76 -21.99
N LYS A 18 -9.32 5.19 -23.25
CA LYS A 18 -8.48 4.54 -24.27
C LYS A 18 -6.99 4.50 -23.88
N LYS A 19 -6.48 5.58 -23.29
CA LYS A 19 -5.07 5.66 -22.85
C LYS A 19 -4.82 4.87 -21.58
N PHE A 20 -5.77 4.91 -20.65
CA PHE A 20 -5.75 4.09 -19.44
C PHE A 20 -5.71 2.59 -19.79
N ASP A 21 -6.61 2.12 -20.66
CA ASP A 21 -6.64 0.73 -21.12
C ASP A 21 -5.33 0.32 -21.82
N ALA A 22 -4.69 1.24 -22.55
CA ALA A 22 -3.42 0.96 -23.20
C ALA A 22 -2.28 0.77 -22.18
N ALA A 23 -2.29 1.55 -21.09
CA ALA A 23 -1.37 1.38 -19.97
C ALA A 23 -1.65 0.09 -19.19
N MET A 24 -2.92 -0.21 -18.91
CA MET A 24 -3.34 -1.46 -18.25
C MET A 24 -2.92 -2.70 -19.04
N ARG A 25 -3.08 -2.73 -20.36
CA ARG A 25 -2.61 -3.86 -21.19
C ARG A 25 -1.11 -4.12 -21.05
N ALA A 26 -0.29 -3.09 -20.80
CA ALA A 26 1.13 -3.28 -20.54
C ALA A 26 1.38 -3.87 -19.14
N MET A 27 0.59 -3.43 -18.15
CA MET A 27 0.62 -3.96 -16.78
C MET A 27 0.19 -5.43 -16.73
N ASP A 28 -0.94 -5.78 -17.36
CA ASP A 28 -1.45 -7.17 -17.45
C ASP A 28 -0.47 -8.09 -18.19
N GLY A 29 0.30 -7.54 -19.13
CA GLY A 29 1.37 -8.24 -19.83
C GLY A 29 2.66 -8.41 -19.02
N GLY A 30 2.72 -7.89 -17.79
CA GLY A 30 3.88 -7.92 -16.91
C GLY A 30 5.01 -6.96 -17.32
N ASP A 31 4.80 -6.09 -18.31
CA ASP A 31 5.79 -5.08 -18.73
C ASP A 31 5.62 -3.81 -17.88
N PHE A 32 5.98 -3.92 -16.59
CA PHE A 32 5.82 -2.82 -15.64
C PHE A 32 6.65 -1.58 -15.98
N LYS A 33 7.77 -1.72 -16.69
CA LYS A 33 8.55 -0.57 -17.19
C LYS A 33 7.76 0.23 -18.23
N LYS A 34 7.14 -0.47 -19.18
CA LYS A 34 6.27 0.16 -20.19
C LYS A 34 4.99 0.70 -19.57
N ALA A 35 4.38 -0.04 -18.64
CA ALA A 35 3.20 0.37 -17.92
C ALA A 35 3.46 1.65 -17.11
N PHE A 36 4.55 1.70 -16.33
CA PHE A 36 4.97 2.90 -15.60
C PHE A 36 5.15 4.10 -16.54
N SER A 37 5.83 3.90 -17.68
CA SER A 37 6.03 4.95 -18.69
C SER A 37 4.71 5.44 -19.31
N ALA A 38 3.74 4.53 -19.49
CA ALA A 38 2.42 4.86 -20.02
C ALA A 38 1.57 5.59 -18.98
N PHE A 39 1.53 5.13 -17.74
CA PHE A 39 0.81 5.78 -16.64
C PHE A 39 1.40 7.13 -16.26
N LYS A 40 2.71 7.31 -16.39
CA LYS A 40 3.35 8.63 -16.25
C LYS A 40 2.80 9.62 -17.29
N LYS A 41 2.81 9.26 -18.57
CA LYS A 41 2.22 10.11 -19.64
C LYS A 41 0.72 10.32 -19.43
N TYR A 42 0.01 9.28 -19.01
CA TYR A 42 -1.41 9.35 -18.73
C TYR A 42 -1.71 10.39 -17.64
N THR A 43 -1.03 10.32 -16.51
CA THR A 43 -1.22 11.24 -15.37
C THR A 43 -0.76 12.66 -15.68
N ASP A 44 0.20 12.86 -16.59
CA ASP A 44 0.56 14.20 -17.10
C ASP A 44 -0.60 14.84 -17.89
N GLU A 45 -1.42 14.04 -18.59
CA GLU A 45 -2.55 14.50 -19.40
C GLU A 45 -3.88 14.53 -18.63
N PHE A 46 -4.07 13.62 -17.68
CA PHE A 46 -5.27 13.46 -16.85
C PHE A 46 -4.89 13.50 -15.36
N PRO A 47 -4.47 14.67 -14.85
CA PRO A 47 -3.91 14.78 -13.50
C PRO A 47 -4.93 14.60 -12.37
N ASN A 48 -6.24 14.59 -12.68
CA ASN A 48 -7.31 14.44 -11.71
C ASN A 48 -7.86 13.00 -11.63
N ASP A 49 -7.17 12.04 -12.23
CA ASP A 49 -7.58 10.63 -12.22
C ASP A 49 -6.83 9.87 -11.12
N ALA A 50 -7.51 9.60 -10.00
CA ALA A 50 -6.92 8.96 -8.82
C ALA A 50 -6.35 7.57 -9.13
N GLU A 51 -7.11 6.74 -9.85
CA GLU A 51 -6.69 5.37 -10.18
C GLU A 51 -5.50 5.38 -11.18
N GLY A 52 -5.42 6.37 -12.07
CA GLY A 52 -4.24 6.57 -12.92
C GLY A 52 -2.96 6.82 -12.13
N TRP A 53 -3.04 7.63 -11.07
CA TRP A 53 -1.93 7.86 -10.14
C TRP A 53 -1.60 6.62 -9.32
N TYR A 54 -2.62 5.90 -8.84
CA TYR A 54 -2.44 4.63 -8.15
C TYR A 54 -1.70 3.60 -9.03
N CYS A 55 -2.17 3.37 -10.26
CA CYS A 55 -1.54 2.44 -11.19
C CYS A 55 -0.12 2.88 -11.58
N ARG A 56 0.15 4.20 -11.67
CA ARG A 56 1.51 4.72 -11.84
C ARG A 56 2.41 4.29 -10.69
N ALA A 57 1.94 4.42 -9.45
CA ALA A 57 2.70 4.05 -8.26
C ALA A 57 2.98 2.54 -8.23
N GLU A 58 1.96 1.70 -8.41
CA GLU A 58 2.07 0.24 -8.48
C GLU A 58 3.09 -0.20 -9.54
N CYS A 59 2.96 0.31 -10.77
CA CYS A 59 3.90 -0.01 -11.84
C CYS A 59 5.32 0.46 -11.52
N GLY A 60 5.48 1.61 -10.86
CA GLY A 60 6.76 2.12 -10.43
C GLY A 60 7.43 1.19 -9.40
N ASN A 61 6.67 0.75 -8.40
CA ASN A 61 7.09 -0.22 -7.38
C ASN A 61 7.58 -1.53 -8.03
N TYR A 62 6.71 -2.18 -8.83
CA TYR A 62 7.07 -3.43 -9.50
C TYR A 62 8.25 -3.27 -10.47
N ALA A 63 8.30 -2.17 -11.24
CA ALA A 63 9.41 -1.90 -12.15
C ALA A 63 10.75 -1.71 -11.42
N SER A 64 10.74 -1.05 -10.26
CA SER A 64 11.93 -0.78 -9.46
C SER A 64 12.47 -2.05 -8.80
N GLY A 65 11.60 -2.81 -8.11
CA GLY A 65 11.98 -4.02 -7.41
C GLY A 65 12.34 -5.19 -8.33
N MET A 66 11.39 -5.65 -9.15
CA MET A 66 11.52 -6.90 -9.90
C MET A 66 12.35 -6.77 -11.19
N PHE A 67 12.36 -5.58 -11.81
CA PHE A 67 12.97 -5.38 -13.13
C PHE A 67 14.14 -4.39 -13.13
N GLY A 68 14.52 -3.87 -11.96
CA GLY A 68 15.69 -3.00 -11.80
C GLY A 68 15.59 -1.68 -12.56
N ALA A 69 14.38 -1.17 -12.81
CA ALA A 69 14.22 0.21 -13.24
C ALA A 69 14.68 1.14 -12.10
N LYS A 70 15.31 2.27 -12.43
CA LYS A 70 15.65 3.27 -11.41
C LYS A 70 14.50 4.28 -11.25
N VAL A 71 13.33 3.79 -10.82
CA VAL A 71 12.26 4.68 -10.36
C VAL A 71 12.61 5.10 -8.94
N LYS A 72 12.64 6.39 -8.66
CA LYS A 72 12.97 6.90 -7.33
C LYS A 72 11.81 6.63 -6.38
N ASP A 73 12.13 6.29 -5.14
CA ASP A 73 11.13 6.03 -4.11
C ASP A 73 10.22 7.24 -3.92
N GLU A 74 10.77 8.47 -3.97
CA GLU A 74 9.96 9.69 -3.89
C GLU A 74 8.95 9.82 -5.03
N GLU A 75 9.29 9.40 -6.26
CA GLU A 75 8.36 9.45 -7.39
C GLU A 75 7.19 8.47 -7.21
N ILE A 76 7.43 7.32 -6.59
CA ILE A 76 6.40 6.32 -6.29
C ILE A 76 5.52 6.82 -5.13
N MET A 77 6.12 7.34 -4.07
CA MET A 77 5.39 7.93 -2.94
C MET A 77 4.52 9.10 -3.38
N ASP A 78 5.04 10.01 -4.21
CA ASP A 78 4.28 11.15 -4.75
C ASP A 78 3.06 10.68 -5.55
N ALA A 79 3.18 9.59 -6.30
CA ALA A 79 2.07 9.02 -7.06
C ALA A 79 0.99 8.41 -6.14
N TYR A 80 1.36 7.65 -5.11
CA TYR A 80 0.41 7.18 -4.10
C TYR A 80 -0.27 8.34 -3.37
N ASN A 81 0.50 9.33 -2.91
CA ASN A 81 -0.03 10.50 -2.23
C ASN A 81 -1.00 11.28 -3.12
N LYS A 82 -0.74 11.38 -4.43
CA LYS A 82 -1.68 11.99 -5.37
C LYS A 82 -2.94 11.18 -5.59
N ALA A 83 -2.85 9.85 -5.65
CA ALA A 83 -4.03 9.00 -5.69
C ALA A 83 -4.92 9.21 -4.45
N ILE A 84 -4.31 9.21 -3.26
CA ILE A 84 -4.98 9.42 -1.97
C ILE A 84 -5.57 10.84 -1.86
N GLU A 85 -4.87 11.87 -2.33
CA GLU A 85 -5.37 13.25 -2.34
C GLU A 85 -6.63 13.41 -3.21
N LEU A 86 -6.71 12.66 -4.31
CA LEU A 86 -7.82 12.70 -5.25
C LEU A 86 -9.00 11.81 -4.84
N ASP A 87 -8.73 10.66 -4.21
CA ASP A 87 -9.73 9.70 -3.74
C ASP A 87 -9.26 9.07 -2.41
N GLY A 88 -9.55 9.77 -1.31
CA GLY A 88 -9.10 9.42 0.04
C GLY A 88 -9.97 8.39 0.75
N ASP A 89 -11.07 7.92 0.13
CA ASP A 89 -11.98 6.93 0.72
C ASP A 89 -11.62 5.50 0.29
N ARG A 90 -10.40 5.30 -0.24
CA ARG A 90 -9.92 4.05 -0.82
C ARG A 90 -8.93 3.34 0.09
N ALA A 91 -9.44 2.41 0.90
CA ALA A 91 -8.61 1.62 1.80
C ALA A 91 -7.46 0.88 1.07
N ASP A 92 -7.70 0.43 -0.17
CA ASP A 92 -6.70 -0.21 -1.03
C ASP A 92 -5.54 0.71 -1.40
N TYR A 93 -5.77 2.02 -1.56
CA TYR A 93 -4.69 2.98 -1.86
C TYR A 93 -3.75 3.16 -0.68
N TYR A 94 -4.32 3.28 0.52
CA TYR A 94 -3.55 3.37 1.76
C TYR A 94 -2.81 2.07 2.07
N GLN A 95 -3.44 0.90 1.88
CA GLN A 95 -2.79 -0.39 2.06
C GLN A 95 -1.57 -0.54 1.15
N SER A 96 -1.72 -0.31 -0.16
CA SER A 96 -0.61 -0.43 -1.11
C SER A 96 0.51 0.58 -0.84
N TYR A 97 0.15 1.82 -0.48
CA TYR A 97 1.14 2.82 -0.05
C TYR A 97 1.89 2.37 1.22
N GLY A 98 1.17 1.77 2.18
CA GLY A 98 1.75 1.22 3.40
C GLY A 98 2.74 0.09 3.12
N LEU A 99 2.36 -0.88 2.28
CA LEU A 99 3.25 -1.95 1.82
C LEU A 99 4.50 -1.42 1.13
N PHE A 100 4.34 -0.45 0.23
CA PHE A 100 5.47 0.20 -0.43
C PHE A 100 6.38 0.88 0.60
N CYS A 101 5.81 1.62 1.56
CA CYS A 101 6.57 2.25 2.63
C CYS A 101 7.35 1.24 3.50
N ILE A 102 6.78 0.06 3.79
CA ILE A 102 7.50 -1.04 4.46
C ILE A 102 8.69 -1.49 3.60
N SER A 103 8.49 -1.67 2.29
CA SER A 103 9.54 -2.15 1.37
C SER A 103 10.77 -1.24 1.33
N ILE A 104 10.58 0.07 1.55
CA ILE A 104 11.64 1.09 1.62
C ILE A 104 11.98 1.52 3.06
N SER A 105 11.55 0.72 4.06
CA SER A 105 11.81 0.91 5.49
C SER A 105 11.32 2.24 6.09
N LYS A 106 10.29 2.87 5.50
CA LYS A 106 9.57 4.01 6.05
C LYS A 106 8.40 3.54 6.93
N TYR A 107 8.74 2.97 8.08
CA TYR A 107 7.78 2.28 8.93
C TYR A 107 6.72 3.20 9.58
N ASP A 108 7.07 4.45 9.87
CA ASP A 108 6.13 5.40 10.48
C ASP A 108 5.04 5.84 9.47
N GLU A 109 5.41 6.04 8.21
CA GLU A 109 4.47 6.29 7.11
C GLU A 109 3.61 5.06 6.83
N ALA A 110 4.21 3.86 6.82
CA ALA A 110 3.47 2.62 6.65
C ALA A 110 2.42 2.43 7.76
N GLU A 111 2.81 2.61 9.02
CA GLU A 111 1.91 2.48 10.15
C GLU A 111 0.72 3.44 10.05
N LYS A 112 0.96 4.70 9.66
CA LYS A 112 -0.13 5.66 9.43
C LYS A 112 -1.06 5.17 8.33
N ALA A 113 -0.52 4.77 7.19
CA ALA A 113 -1.32 4.33 6.05
C ALA A 113 -2.22 3.13 6.40
N TYR A 114 -1.67 2.12 7.09
CA TYR A 114 -2.46 0.97 7.55
C TYR A 114 -3.56 1.33 8.54
N ASN A 115 -3.30 2.27 9.45
CA ASN A 115 -4.35 2.73 10.37
C ASN A 115 -5.46 3.51 9.65
N GLU A 116 -5.13 4.36 8.68
CA GLU A 116 -6.12 5.05 7.85
C GLU A 116 -6.94 4.04 7.03
N ALA A 117 -6.30 3.06 6.37
CA ALA A 117 -6.99 2.00 5.63
C ALA A 117 -8.01 1.24 6.50
N ALA A 118 -7.62 0.89 7.73
CA ALA A 118 -8.47 0.19 8.68
C ALA A 118 -9.61 1.06 9.26
N GLN A 119 -9.46 2.38 9.25
CA GLN A 119 -10.52 3.32 9.63
C GLN A 119 -11.52 3.56 8.49
N ILE A 120 -11.04 3.57 7.24
CA ILE A 120 -11.89 3.71 6.05
C ILE A 120 -12.79 2.48 5.89
N ASP A 121 -12.24 1.28 6.03
CA ASP A 121 -12.99 0.04 5.99
C ASP A 121 -12.71 -0.82 7.23
N GLU A 122 -13.55 -0.64 8.25
CA GLU A 122 -13.47 -1.38 9.51
C GLU A 122 -13.61 -2.90 9.29
N SER A 123 -14.28 -3.35 8.23
CA SER A 123 -14.44 -4.79 7.94
C SER A 123 -13.12 -5.44 7.52
N LEU A 124 -12.16 -4.64 7.03
CA LEU A 124 -10.82 -5.07 6.67
C LEU A 124 -9.79 -4.86 7.78
N SER A 125 -10.16 -4.20 8.89
CA SER A 125 -9.23 -3.82 9.97
C SER A 125 -8.40 -4.99 10.50
N ALA A 126 -9.01 -6.15 10.76
CA ALA A 126 -8.32 -7.34 11.22
C ALA A 126 -7.26 -7.82 10.22
N SER A 127 -7.60 -7.92 8.93
CA SER A 127 -6.65 -8.29 7.89
C SER A 127 -5.51 -7.27 7.76
N LEU A 128 -5.83 -5.98 7.74
CA LEU A 128 -4.87 -4.90 7.56
C LEU A 128 -3.87 -4.82 8.73
N TYR A 129 -4.34 -4.93 9.97
CA TYR A 129 -3.46 -4.94 11.14
C TYR A 129 -2.58 -6.18 11.19
N SER A 130 -3.11 -7.35 10.83
CA SER A 130 -2.31 -8.57 10.76
C SER A 130 -1.26 -8.52 9.66
N GLU A 131 -1.59 -7.94 8.50
CA GLU A 131 -0.66 -7.75 7.38
C GLU A 131 0.45 -6.78 7.77
N PHE A 132 0.13 -5.60 8.31
CA PHE A 132 1.13 -4.66 8.80
C PHE A 132 2.08 -5.32 9.80
N ALA A 133 1.55 -6.05 10.79
CA ALA A 133 2.37 -6.72 11.80
C ALA A 133 3.36 -7.71 11.19
N ILE A 134 2.92 -8.53 10.23
CA ILE A 134 3.75 -9.54 9.56
C ILE A 134 4.80 -8.86 8.69
N GLU A 135 4.39 -7.96 7.79
CA GLU A 135 5.26 -7.34 6.81
C GLU A 135 6.29 -6.42 7.46
N TYR A 136 5.88 -5.62 8.46
CA TYR A 136 6.78 -4.79 9.25
C TYR A 136 7.88 -5.63 9.90
N TYR A 137 7.47 -6.71 10.59
CA TYR A 137 8.40 -7.53 11.33
C TYR A 137 9.34 -8.31 10.39
N ASN A 138 8.81 -8.89 9.32
CA ASN A 138 9.60 -9.59 8.31
C ASN A 138 10.61 -8.67 7.63
N ASN A 139 10.21 -7.44 7.28
CA ASN A 139 11.11 -6.46 6.67
C ASN A 139 12.25 -6.07 7.61
N ILE A 140 11.96 -5.82 8.90
CA ILE A 140 12.98 -5.58 9.92
C ILE A 140 13.94 -6.76 10.02
N MET A 141 13.43 -7.99 10.12
CA MET A 141 14.28 -9.17 10.28
C MET A 141 15.13 -9.46 9.03
N GLY A 142 14.61 -9.15 7.83
CA GLY A 142 15.33 -9.30 6.56
C GLY A 142 16.43 -8.26 6.35
N ASN A 143 16.14 -6.99 6.69
CA ASN A 143 17.06 -5.87 6.48
C ASN A 143 18.07 -5.70 7.63
N HIS A 144 17.74 -6.19 8.82
CA HIS A 144 18.56 -6.11 10.01
C HIS A 144 18.79 -7.50 10.62
N GLY A 145 19.31 -8.42 9.80
CA GLY A 145 19.53 -9.82 10.18
C GLY A 145 20.30 -10.01 11.50
N ASP A 146 21.23 -9.11 11.82
CA ASP A 146 21.99 -9.13 13.08
C ASP A 146 21.10 -8.97 14.34
N ILE A 147 19.92 -8.35 14.20
CA ILE A 147 18.94 -8.23 15.29
C ILE A 147 18.41 -9.61 15.72
N LEU A 148 18.49 -10.63 14.87
CA LEU A 148 18.11 -12.01 15.21
C LEU A 148 18.94 -12.60 16.35
N GLU A 149 20.18 -12.13 16.54
CA GLU A 149 21.12 -12.71 17.50
C GLU A 149 20.94 -12.16 18.91
N ASP A 150 20.38 -10.94 19.07
CA ASP A 150 20.08 -10.34 20.37
C ASP A 150 18.56 -10.19 20.61
N PRO A 151 17.95 -11.05 21.45
CA PRO A 151 16.55 -10.95 21.83
C PRO A 151 16.13 -9.57 22.35
N LYS A 152 17.06 -8.80 22.97
CA LYS A 152 16.77 -7.46 23.47
C LYS A 152 16.68 -6.44 22.34
N ALA A 153 17.53 -6.55 21.33
CA ALA A 153 17.46 -5.70 20.14
C ALA A 153 16.17 -5.97 19.34
N ARG A 154 15.72 -7.23 19.30
CA ARG A 154 14.48 -7.64 18.62
C ARG A 154 13.21 -7.19 19.35
N ALA A 155 13.27 -7.06 20.67
CA ALA A 155 12.08 -6.90 21.52
C ALA A 155 11.17 -5.72 21.15
N PRO A 156 11.66 -4.51 20.82
CA PRO A 156 10.78 -3.40 20.43
C PRO A 156 9.96 -3.69 19.17
N TYR A 157 10.59 -4.29 18.16
CA TYR A 157 9.96 -4.64 16.88
C TYR A 157 8.93 -5.76 17.06
N ALA A 158 9.30 -6.80 17.82
CA ALA A 158 8.40 -7.89 18.15
C ALA A 158 7.21 -7.40 18.98
N LYS A 159 7.43 -6.45 19.89
CA LYS A 159 6.36 -5.83 20.68
C LYS A 159 5.37 -5.08 19.79
N LYS A 160 5.84 -4.23 18.88
CA LYS A 160 4.96 -3.50 17.95
C LYS A 160 4.16 -4.47 17.07
N ALA A 161 4.82 -5.48 16.49
CA ALA A 161 4.12 -6.48 15.68
C ALA A 161 3.04 -7.23 16.50
N LEU A 162 3.36 -7.59 17.75
CA LEU A 162 2.39 -8.20 18.65
C LEU A 162 1.22 -7.26 18.98
N GLU A 163 1.46 -5.98 19.22
CA GLU A 163 0.41 -4.98 19.46
C GLU A 163 -0.60 -4.93 18.30
N TYR A 164 -0.12 -4.97 17.04
CA TYR A 164 -1.00 -5.00 15.88
C TYR A 164 -1.69 -6.35 15.66
N MET A 165 -1.05 -7.47 16.01
CA MET A 165 -1.73 -8.77 16.03
C MET A 165 -2.85 -8.82 17.06
N LEU A 166 -2.65 -8.19 18.21
CA LEU A 166 -3.69 -8.07 19.24
C LEU A 166 -4.83 -7.16 18.79
N LYS A 167 -4.54 -6.03 18.12
CA LYS A 167 -5.57 -5.22 17.45
C LYS A 167 -6.37 -6.04 16.43
N ALA A 168 -5.69 -6.86 15.62
CA ALA A 168 -6.34 -7.71 14.63
C ALA A 168 -7.29 -8.76 15.24
N LEU A 169 -7.00 -9.19 16.46
CA LEU A 169 -7.80 -10.16 17.22
C LEU A 169 -8.85 -9.49 18.13
N ASP A 170 -8.93 -8.17 18.16
CA ASP A 170 -9.69 -7.38 19.14
C ASP A 170 -9.44 -7.88 20.58
N MET A 171 -8.15 -8.01 20.92
CA MET A 171 -7.72 -8.64 22.17
C MET A 171 -6.76 -7.72 22.93
N SER A 172 -6.95 -7.61 24.25
CA SER A 172 -6.00 -6.92 25.11
C SER A 172 -4.75 -7.76 25.41
N PRO A 173 -3.61 -7.13 25.79
CA PRO A 173 -2.44 -7.86 26.25
C PRO A 173 -2.71 -8.78 27.45
N GLU A 174 -3.60 -8.37 28.35
CA GLU A 174 -3.99 -9.13 29.54
C GLU A 174 -4.77 -10.39 29.17
N GLU A 175 -5.72 -10.29 28.25
CA GLU A 175 -6.47 -11.43 27.71
C GLU A 175 -5.53 -12.41 27.01
N ALA A 176 -4.65 -11.92 26.14
CA ALA A 176 -3.66 -12.74 25.46
C ALA A 176 -2.77 -13.50 26.44
N LYS A 177 -2.32 -12.83 27.52
CA LYS A 177 -1.52 -13.46 28.58
C LYS A 177 -2.29 -14.51 29.37
N SER A 178 -3.62 -14.38 29.51
CA SER A 178 -4.43 -15.39 30.19
C SER A 178 -4.61 -16.69 29.38
N LEU A 179 -4.33 -16.65 28.07
CA LEU A 179 -4.46 -17.77 27.14
C LEU A 179 -3.16 -18.57 26.92
N LEU A 180 -2.01 -18.07 27.40
CA LEU A 180 -0.66 -18.62 27.19
C LEU A 180 -0.01 -19.06 28.50
#